data_AF-A0A5C8JH90-F1
#
_entry.id   AF-A0A5C8JH90-F1
#
_cell.length_a   1.000
_cell.length_b   1.000
_cell.length_c   1.000
_cell.angle_alpha   90.00
_cell.angle_beta   90.00
_cell.angle_gamma   90.00
#
_symmetry.space_group_name_H-M   'P 1'
#
loop_
_entity.id
_entity.type
_entity.pdbx_description
1 polymer ?
#
loop_
_entity_poly.entity_id
_entity_poly.type
_entity_poly.pdbx_seq_one_letter_code
_entity_poly.pdbx_strand_id
1 'polypeptide(L)' 'HCLPVRRGLELSDEILDGPNSLVVQEAGNRVFAAQAVLKQLLENA' A
#
# COMPACT_ATOMS: atom_id res chain seq x y z
N HIS A 1 -4.26 4.64 1.81
CA HIS A 1 -3.26 5.65 2.22
C HIS A 1 -1.90 4.99 2.14
N CYS A 2 -0.93 5.61 1.47
CA CYS A 2 0.32 4.95 1.08
C CYS A 2 1.29 4.60 2.23
N LEU A 3 1.07 5.16 3.43
CA LEU A 3 1.90 5.04 4.64
C LEU A 3 3.23 5.83 4.58
N PRO A 4 3.82 6.22 5.73
CA PRO A 4 3.25 6.11 7.09
C PRO A 4 2.05 7.05 7.30
N VAL A 5 1.15 6.68 8.22
CA VAL A 5 0.02 7.53 8.66
C VAL A 5 0.29 8.04 10.07
N ARG A 6 -0.03 9.30 10.33
CA ARG A 6 -0.09 9.88 11.68
C ARG A 6 -1.52 9.79 12.21
N ARG A 7 -1.79 8.73 12.97
CA ARG A 7 -3.10 8.45 13.61
C ARG A 7 -3.59 9.62 14.45
N GLY A 8 -4.88 9.94 14.35
CA GLY A 8 -5.53 11.04 15.06
C GLY A 8 -5.18 12.44 14.55
N LEU A 9 -4.23 12.58 13.62
CA LEU A 9 -3.92 13.84 12.93
C LEU A 9 -4.41 13.83 11.48
N GLU A 10 -4.05 12.79 10.73
CA GLU A 10 -4.40 12.67 9.31
C GLU A 10 -5.75 11.96 9.12
N LEU A 11 -6.03 10.96 9.95
CA LEU A 11 -7.27 10.18 9.95
C LEU A 11 -7.45 9.48 11.31
N SER A 12 -8.70 9.16 11.66
CA SER A 12 -9.03 8.49 12.92
C SER A 12 -8.63 7.02 12.90
N ASP A 13 -8.37 6.47 14.10
CA ASP A 13 -8.09 5.05 14.28
C ASP A 13 -9.23 4.17 13.76
N GLU A 14 -10.48 4.60 13.99
CA GLU A 14 -11.70 3.92 13.54
C GLU A 14 -11.76 3.74 12.02
N ILE A 15 -11.27 4.73 11.25
CA ILE A 15 -11.20 4.63 9.79
C ILE A 15 -10.05 3.71 9.37
N LEU A 16 -8.88 3.83 10.03
CA LEU A 16 -7.69 3.06 9.66
C LEU A 16 -7.84 1.56 9.94
N ASP A 17 -8.52 1.21 11.03
CA ASP A 17 -8.71 -0.18 11.48
C ASP A 17 -10.13 -0.70 11.16
N GLY A 18 -10.97 0.13 10.54
CA GLY A 18 -12.34 -0.22 10.16
C GLY A 18 -12.41 -1.24 9.02
N PRO A 19 -13.59 -1.87 8.81
CA PRO A 19 -13.77 -2.97 7.85
C PRO A 19 -13.55 -2.57 6.38
N ASN A 20 -13.61 -1.27 6.08
CA ASN A 20 -13.39 -0.72 4.74
C ASN A 20 -11.93 -0.28 4.52
N SER A 21 -11.06 -0.41 5.53
CA SER A 21 -9.66 -0.07 5.39
C SER A 21 -8.92 -1.15 4.61
N LEU A 22 -8.30 -0.74 3.51
CA LEU A 22 -7.48 -1.61 2.67
C LEU A 22 -5.99 -1.31 2.83
N VAL A 23 -5.58 -0.55 3.85
CA VAL A 23 -4.21 -0.01 3.96
C VAL A 23 -3.15 -1.11 3.99
N VAL A 24 -3.43 -2.23 4.66
CA VAL A 24 -2.51 -3.37 4.74
C VAL A 24 -2.42 -4.09 3.39
N GLN A 25 -3.56 -4.28 2.72
CA GLN A 25 -3.59 -4.89 1.37
C GLN A 25 -2.89 -3.99 0.33
N GLU A 26 -3.12 -2.68 0.38
CA GLU A 26 -2.45 -1.67 -0.46
C GLU A 26 -0.93 -1.73 -0.27
N ALA A 27 -0.45 -1.77 0.98
CA ALA A 27 0.96 -1.90 1.30
C ALA A 27 1.55 -3.23 0.80
N GLY A 28 0.83 -4.36 0.97
CA GLY A 28 1.25 -5.66 0.44
C GLY A 28 1.35 -5.69 -1.09
N ASN A 29 0.41 -5.04 -1.78
CA ASN A 29 0.42 -4.92 -3.24
C ASN A 29 1.64 -4.19 -3.79
N ARG A 30 2.38 -3.42 -2.98
CA ARG A 30 3.66 -2.81 -3.39
C ARG A 30 4.70 -3.85 -3.80
N VAL A 31 4.73 -5.01 -3.16
CA VAL A 31 5.66 -6.11 -3.50
C VAL A 31 5.34 -6.64 -4.90
N PHE A 32 4.08 -6.99 -5.16
CA PHE A 32 3.65 -7.51 -6.46
C PHE A 32 3.81 -6.48 -7.58
N ALA A 33 3.49 -5.22 -7.32
CA ALA A 33 3.71 -4.13 -8.27
C ALA A 33 5.20 -3.97 -8.62
N ALA A 34 6.08 -3.97 -7.62
CA ALA A 34 7.52 -3.89 -7.86
C ALA A 34 8.05 -5.11 -8.64
N GLN A 35 7.58 -6.31 -8.32
CA GLN A 35 7.93 -7.53 -9.07
C GLN A 35 7.52 -7.42 -10.56
N ALA A 36 6.31 -6.93 -10.83
CA ALA A 36 5.82 -6.77 -12.21
C ALA A 36 6.68 -5.76 -12.99
N VAL A 37 6.99 -4.61 -12.38
CA VAL A 37 7.86 -3.59 -12.99
C VAL A 37 9.26 -4.15 -13.22
N LEU A 38 9.86 -4.83 -12.24
CA LEU A 38 11.19 -5.42 -12.38
C LEU A 38 11.23 -6.48 -13.48
N LYS A 39 10.20 -7.34 -13.56
CA LYS A 39 10.06 -8.32 -14.64
C LYS A 39 10.05 -7.63 -16.00
N GLN A 40 9.24 -6.58 -16.16
CA GLN A 40 9.18 -5.82 -17.41
C GLN A 40 10.51 -5.17 -17.77
N LEU A 41 11.25 -4.64 -16.80
CA LEU A 41 12.57 -4.06 -17.06
C LEU A 41 13.58 -5.10 -17.54
N LEU A 42 13.55 -6.32 -16.98
CA LEU A 42 14.45 -7.40 -17.37
C LEU A 42 14.10 -8.01 -18.73
N GLU A 43 12.82 -8.07 -19.09
CA GLU A 43 12.37 -8.61 -20.38
C GLU A 43 12.59 -7.63 -21.55
N ASN A 44 12.70 -6.33 -21.27
CA ASN A 44 12.91 -5.28 -22.27
C ASN A 44 14.35 -4.71 -22.27
N ALA A 45 15.29 -5.41 -21.61
CA ALA A 45 16.72 -5.06 -21.58
C ALA A 45 17.50 -5.66 -22.75
#